data_AF-A0A2I1FZ92-F1
#
_entry.id   AF-A0A2I1FZ92-F1
#
_cell.length_a   1.000
_cell.length_b   1.000
_cell.length_c   1.000
_cell.angle_alpha   90.00
_cell.angle_beta   90.00
_cell.angle_gamma   90.00
#
_symmetry.space_group_name_H-M   'P 1'
#
loop_
_entity.id
_entity.type
_entity.pdbx_description
1 polymer ?
#
loop_
_entity_poly.entity_id
_entity_poly.type
_entity_poly.pdbx_seq_one_letter_code
_entity_poly.pdbx_strand_id
1 'polypeptide(L)'
;MFFISHQHLMIGIILNSEIFIGISALQKSTEIWGPTADNFDPKRWLNPSLNVTNLNYSPFLGGPRGCIGNKLALAEMKIMLGMLIRNFVFQPIEGFQIRKKPFPLSKPDPYIGLAISIVES
;
A
#
# COMPACT_ATOMS: atom_id res chain seq x y z
N MET A 1 35.90 26.21 4.06
CA MET A 1 34.92 26.12 5.16
C MET A 1 33.79 27.10 4.86
N PHE A 2 32.82 26.69 4.05
CA PHE A 2 31.62 27.50 3.76
C PHE A 2 30.41 26.73 4.30
N PHE A 3 29.78 27.31 5.32
CA PHE A 3 28.57 26.81 5.95
C PHE A 3 27.43 26.81 4.93
N ILE A 4 26.87 25.63 4.63
CA ILE A 4 25.61 25.51 3.89
C ILE A 4 24.49 25.79 4.88
N SER A 5 23.98 27.02 4.86
CA SER A 5 22.76 27.43 5.55
C SER A 5 21.55 26.68 4.96
N HIS A 6 20.71 26.12 5.82
CA HIS A 6 19.41 25.54 5.49
C HIS A 6 18.52 26.56 4.75
N GLN A 7 18.57 26.58 3.43
CA GLN A 7 17.57 27.30 2.62
C GLN A 7 16.25 26.54 2.71
N HIS A 8 15.32 27.03 3.53
CA HIS A 8 13.91 26.73 3.35
C HIS A 8 13.47 27.37 2.03
N LEU A 9 13.40 26.57 0.97
CA LEU A 9 12.73 26.95 -0.27
C LEU A 9 11.25 27.19 0.07
N MET A 10 10.84 28.45 0.21
CA MET A 10 9.42 28.82 0.21
C MET A 10 8.88 28.63 -1.20
N ILE A 11 8.40 27.41 -1.49
CA ILE A 11 7.62 27.13 -2.69
C ILE A 11 6.31 27.91 -2.53
N GLY A 12 6.17 29.03 -3.24
CA GLY A 12 4.93 29.80 -3.28
C GLY A 12 3.86 29.00 -4.00
N ILE A 13 2.88 28.48 -3.25
CA ILE A 13 1.69 27.82 -3.81
C ILE A 13 0.61 28.89 -4.02
N ILE A 14 0.17 29.06 -5.26
CA ILE A 14 -0.89 30.01 -5.62
C ILE A 14 -2.21 29.55 -4.95
N LEU A 15 -3.00 30.50 -4.46
CA LEU A 15 -4.35 30.21 -3.94
C LEU A 15 -5.17 29.44 -4.98
N ASN A 16 -5.96 28.46 -4.54
CA ASN A 16 -6.75 27.56 -5.39
C ASN A 16 -5.93 26.60 -6.28
N SER A 17 -4.63 26.43 -6.03
CA SER A 17 -3.87 25.33 -6.64
C SER A 17 -4.38 23.97 -6.14
N GLU A 18 -4.65 23.06 -7.06
CA GLU A 18 -4.89 21.65 -6.72
C GLU A 18 -3.56 20.94 -6.48
N ILE A 19 -3.48 20.20 -5.37
CA ILE A 19 -2.30 19.43 -4.99
C ILE A 19 -2.65 17.95 -5.03
N PHE A 20 -1.95 17.20 -5.87
CA PHE A 20 -2.09 15.75 -5.95
C PHE A 20 -0.96 15.06 -5.21
N ILE A 21 -1.32 14.10 -4.35
CA ILE A 21 -0.35 13.24 -3.66
C ILE A 21 -0.23 11.93 -4.43
N GLY A 22 0.96 11.64 -4.94
CA GLY A 22 1.27 10.39 -5.64
C GLY A 22 1.39 9.20 -4.68
N ILE A 23 0.30 8.77 -4.03
CA ILE A 23 0.30 7.72 -3.00
C ILE A 23 0.94 6.43 -3.52
N SER A 24 0.67 6.03 -4.77
CA SER A 24 1.28 4.81 -5.33
C SER A 24 2.79 4.91 -5.51
N ALA A 25 3.31 6.10 -5.84
CA ALA A 25 4.74 6.33 -5.95
C ALA A 25 5.38 6.35 -4.55
N LEU A 26 4.74 7.02 -3.59
CA LEU A 26 5.19 7.09 -2.20
C LEU A 26 5.29 5.70 -1.55
N GLN A 27 4.28 4.85 -1.77
CA GLN A 27 4.23 3.48 -1.23
C GLN A 27 5.20 2.50 -1.91
N LYS A 28 5.86 2.91 -3.00
CA LYS A 28 6.89 2.12 -3.70
C LYS A 28 8.26 2.80 -3.73
N SER A 29 8.40 3.93 -3.03
CA SER A 29 9.68 4.65 -2.99
C SER A 29 10.74 3.78 -2.32
N THR A 30 11.83 3.51 -3.04
CA THR A 30 12.98 2.77 -2.49
C THR A 30 13.70 3.55 -1.40
N GLU A 31 13.52 4.88 -1.34
CA GLU A 31 14.03 5.73 -0.26
C GLU A 31 13.34 5.45 1.08
N ILE A 32 12.04 5.15 1.04
CA ILE A 32 11.22 4.89 2.24
C ILE A 32 11.21 3.40 2.57
N TRP A 33 10.99 2.57 1.56
CA TRP A 33 10.71 1.14 1.73
C TRP A 33 11.95 0.26 1.49
N GLY A 34 13.06 0.85 1.06
CA GLY A 34 14.30 0.15 0.76
C GLY A 34 14.32 -0.47 -0.65
N PRO A 35 15.39 -1.20 -1.02
CA PRO A 35 15.60 -1.72 -2.37
C PRO A 35 14.55 -2.75 -2.80
N THR A 36 13.84 -3.37 -1.86
CA THR A 36 12.79 -4.36 -2.12
C THR A 36 11.38 -3.74 -2.10
N ALA A 37 11.25 -2.43 -2.33
CA ALA A 37 9.97 -1.71 -2.27
C ALA A 37 8.87 -2.31 -3.17
N ASP A 38 9.25 -2.83 -4.33
CA ASP A 38 8.31 -3.48 -5.27
C ASP A 38 7.98 -4.94 -4.93
N ASN A 39 8.65 -5.53 -3.94
CA ASN A 39 8.43 -6.92 -3.54
C ASN A 39 7.38 -7.00 -2.42
N PHE A 40 6.49 -8.00 -2.53
CA PHE A 40 5.58 -8.35 -1.45
C PHE A 40 6.35 -9.02 -0.30
N ASP A 41 6.66 -8.25 0.74
CA ASP A 41 7.35 -8.71 1.95
C ASP A 41 6.59 -8.29 3.22
N PRO A 42 5.73 -9.16 3.78
CA PRO A 42 5.06 -8.91 5.04
C PRO A 42 6.00 -8.79 6.24
N LYS A 43 7.19 -9.41 6.20
CA LYS A 43 8.14 -9.38 7.33
C LYS A 43 8.75 -8.00 7.53
N ARG A 44 8.72 -7.14 6.50
CA ARG A 44 9.17 -5.75 6.58
C ARG A 44 8.53 -4.99 7.75
N TRP A 45 7.27 -5.28 8.06
CA TRP A 45 6.52 -4.67 9.16
C TRP A 45 7.01 -5.07 10.56
N LEU A 46 7.80 -6.14 10.66
CA LEU A 46 8.41 -6.59 11.91
C LEU A 46 9.76 -5.93 12.17
N ASN A 47 10.30 -5.17 11.21
CA ASN A 47 11.60 -4.53 11.33
C ASN A 47 11.48 -3.23 12.15
N PRO A 48 12.10 -3.14 13.34
CA PRO A 48 12.02 -1.94 14.19
C PRO A 48 12.75 -0.72 13.59
N SER A 49 13.67 -0.93 12.64
CA SER A 49 14.35 0.16 11.94
C SER A 49 13.52 0.79 10.82
N LEU A 50 12.39 0.18 10.45
CA LEU A 50 11.49 0.73 9.43
C LEU A 50 10.73 1.91 10.03
N ASN A 51 11.13 3.13 9.66
CA ASN A 51 10.48 4.35 10.12
C ASN A 51 9.21 4.65 9.30
N VAL A 52 8.11 3.95 9.62
CA VAL A 52 6.81 4.19 8.99
C VAL A 52 6.09 5.32 9.71
N THR A 53 5.80 6.39 8.98
CA THR A 53 4.96 7.50 9.45
C THR A 53 3.58 7.47 8.79
N ASN A 54 2.61 8.17 9.38
CA ASN A 54 1.29 8.37 8.78
C ASN A 54 1.31 9.08 7.42
N LEU A 55 2.42 9.75 7.09
CA LEU A 55 2.63 10.41 5.81
C LEU A 55 3.16 9.44 4.77
N ASN A 56 4.08 8.55 5.16
CA ASN A 56 4.77 7.64 4.23
C ASN A 56 3.94 6.37 3.94
N TYR A 57 3.04 5.99 4.84
CA TYR A 57 2.09 4.90 4.66
C TYR A 57 0.65 5.39 4.85
N SER A 58 -0.01 5.74 3.73
CA SER A 58 -1.35 6.33 3.75
C SER A 58 -2.35 5.63 2.80
N PRO A 59 -2.61 4.32 2.96
CA PRO A 59 -3.58 3.60 2.12
C PRO A 59 -5.03 4.03 2.35
N PHE A 60 -5.32 4.63 3.51
CA PHE A 60 -6.62 5.13 3.91
C PHE A 60 -6.66 6.67 4.04
N LEU A 61 -5.67 7.36 3.43
CA LEU A 61 -5.41 8.78 3.63
C LEU A 61 -5.17 9.13 5.12
N GLY A 62 -5.09 10.42 5.43
CA GLY A 62 -4.89 10.92 6.79
C GLY A 62 -5.53 12.30 7.00
N GLY A 63 -5.50 12.77 8.24
CA GLY A 63 -6.08 14.06 8.63
C GLY A 63 -7.61 14.04 8.72
N PRO A 64 -8.26 15.22 8.77
CA PRO A 64 -9.71 15.35 8.96
C PRO A 64 -10.58 14.69 7.88
N ARG A 65 -10.01 14.41 6.70
CA ARG A 65 -10.68 13.75 5.57
C ARG A 65 -10.14 12.34 5.28
N GLY A 66 -9.48 11.71 6.26
CA GLY A 66 -9.11 10.30 6.18
C GLY A 66 -10.34 9.39 6.03
N CYS A 67 -10.14 8.17 5.53
CA CYS A 67 -11.23 7.22 5.35
C CYS A 67 -11.88 6.86 6.69
N ILE A 68 -13.18 7.18 6.83
CA ILE A 68 -13.98 6.84 8.02
C ILE A 68 -14.06 5.32 8.25
N GLY A 69 -13.98 4.53 7.18
CA GLY A 69 -14.03 3.07 7.21
C GLY A 69 -12.69 2.39 7.52
N ASN A 70 -11.59 3.11 7.77
CA ASN A 70 -10.26 2.51 7.95
C ASN A 70 -10.26 1.37 9.00
N LYS A 71 -10.78 1.65 10.20
CA LYS A 71 -10.82 0.65 11.28
C LYS A 71 -11.70 -0.56 10.94
N LEU A 72 -12.84 -0.32 10.29
CA LEU A 72 -13.76 -1.37 9.86
C LEU A 72 -13.10 -2.26 8.80
N ALA A 73 -12.55 -1.66 7.75
CA ALA A 73 -11.89 -2.36 6.66
C ALA A 73 -10.73 -3.23 7.17
N LEU A 74 -9.90 -2.72 8.09
CA LEU A 74 -8.82 -3.50 8.69
C LEU A 74 -9.33 -4.68 9.54
N ALA A 75 -10.44 -4.52 10.24
CA ALA A 75 -11.04 -5.60 11.02
C ALA A 75 -11.61 -6.70 10.10
N GLU A 76 -12.41 -6.30 9.10
CA GLU A 76 -12.99 -7.20 8.11
C GLU A 76 -11.92 -7.96 7.32
N MET A 77 -10.86 -7.28 6.87
CA MET A 77 -9.74 -7.93 6.17
C MET A 77 -9.04 -8.98 7.02
N LYS A 78 -8.80 -8.69 8.32
CA LYS A 78 -8.16 -9.66 9.23
C LYS A 78 -9.05 -10.88 9.47
N ILE A 79 -10.35 -10.67 9.68
CA ILE A 79 -11.31 -11.75 9.88
C ILE A 79 -11.41 -12.61 8.62
N MET A 80 -11.64 -11.99 7.46
CA MET A 80 -11.72 -12.70 6.18
C MET A 80 -10.43 -13.46 5.88
N LEU A 81 -9.25 -12.82 6.03
CA LEU A 81 -7.97 -13.48 5.79
C LEU A 81 -7.79 -14.69 6.72
N GLY A 82 -8.09 -14.53 8.02
CA GLY A 82 -8.02 -15.62 9.00
C GLY A 82 -8.95 -16.79 8.66
N MET A 83 -10.17 -16.50 8.19
CA MET A 83 -11.10 -17.54 7.72
C MET A 83 -10.59 -18.22 6.45
N LEU A 84 -10.05 -17.47 5.49
CA LEU A 84 -9.57 -18.02 4.23
C LEU A 84 -8.37 -18.94 4.44
N ILE A 85 -7.34 -18.51 5.16
CA ILE A 85 -6.12 -19.31 5.39
C ILE A 85 -6.37 -20.53 6.28
N ARG A 86 -7.40 -20.50 7.13
CA ARG A 86 -7.74 -21.62 8.01
C ARG A 86 -8.42 -22.76 7.25
N ASN A 87 -9.27 -22.41 6.28
CA ASN A 87 -10.17 -23.38 5.65
C ASN A 87 -9.77 -23.76 4.22
N PHE A 88 -8.92 -22.98 3.56
CA PHE A 88 -8.59 -23.17 2.16
C PHE A 88 -7.08 -23.10 1.88
N VAL A 89 -6.65 -23.87 0.89
CA VAL A 89 -5.34 -23.76 0.26
C VAL A 89 -5.51 -23.11 -1.10
N PHE A 90 -4.74 -22.07 -1.37
CA PHE A 90 -4.78 -21.30 -2.62
C PHE A 90 -3.54 -21.62 -3.47
N GLN A 91 -3.75 -21.87 -4.76
CA GLN A 91 -2.68 -22.12 -5.72
C GLN A 91 -2.85 -21.20 -6.96
N PRO A 92 -1.74 -20.71 -7.54
CA PRO A 92 -1.81 -19.94 -8.77
C PRO A 92 -2.25 -20.83 -9.94
N ILE A 93 -3.03 -20.26 -10.85
CA ILE A 93 -3.33 -20.90 -12.13
C ILE A 93 -2.17 -20.61 -13.10
N GLU A 94 -1.60 -21.66 -13.70
CA GLU A 94 -0.49 -21.50 -14.64
C GLU A 94 -0.89 -20.62 -15.84
N GLY A 95 0.01 -19.74 -16.26
CA GLY A 95 -0.23 -18.82 -17.38
C GLY A 95 -1.15 -17.64 -17.07
N PHE A 96 -1.65 -17.49 -15.83
CA PHE A 96 -2.52 -16.38 -15.47
C PHE A 96 -1.74 -15.05 -15.36
N GLN A 97 -2.05 -14.10 -16.25
CA GLN A 97 -1.39 -12.78 -16.31
C GLN A 97 -2.29 -11.69 -15.73
N ILE A 98 -1.83 -11.05 -14.65
CA ILE A 98 -2.54 -9.93 -14.02
C ILE A 98 -2.05 -8.62 -14.62
N ARG A 99 -2.97 -7.79 -15.11
CA ARG A 99 -2.69 -6.38 -15.41
C ARG A 99 -3.29 -5.50 -14.33
N LYS A 100 -2.61 -4.38 -14.03
CA LYS A 100 -3.18 -3.34 -13.18
C LYS A 100 -4.05 -2.44 -14.06
N LYS A 101 -5.34 -2.32 -13.73
CA LYS A 101 -6.23 -1.35 -14.36
C LYS A 101 -6.32 -0.11 -13.47
N PRO A 102 -5.72 1.04 -13.85
CA PRO A 102 -5.59 2.18 -12.96
C PRO A 102 -6.86 3.06 -12.86
N PHE A 103 -7.89 2.85 -13.69
CA PHE A 103 -9.07 3.73 -13.73
C PHE A 103 -10.40 2.95 -13.73
N PRO A 104 -11.43 3.34 -12.94
CA PRO A 104 -11.48 4.42 -11.93
C PRO A 104 -10.92 4.03 -10.55
N LEU A 105 -10.70 2.73 -10.31
CA LEU A 105 -10.06 2.20 -9.11
C LEU A 105 -8.96 1.23 -9.54
N SER A 106 -7.82 1.27 -8.84
CA SER A 106 -6.74 0.31 -9.06
C SER A 106 -7.22 -1.09 -8.71
N LYS A 107 -7.50 -1.88 -9.73
CA LYS A 107 -7.90 -3.29 -9.58
C LYS A 107 -7.15 -4.20 -10.56
N PRO A 108 -6.97 -5.48 -10.21
CA PRO A 108 -6.56 -6.50 -11.17
C PRO A 108 -7.55 -6.58 -12.35
N ASP A 109 -7.02 -6.73 -13.55
CA ASP A 109 -7.76 -7.06 -14.77
C ASP A 109 -6.97 -8.11 -15.56
N PRO A 110 -7.52 -9.32 -15.79
CA PRO A 110 -8.78 -9.85 -15.25
C PRO A 110 -8.73 -10.05 -13.71
N TYR A 111 -9.88 -10.35 -13.09
CA TYR A 111 -9.95 -10.74 -11.68
C TYR A 111 -9.06 -11.95 -11.41
N ILE A 112 -8.38 -11.97 -10.26
CA ILE A 112 -7.39 -13.02 -9.91
C ILE A 112 -8.06 -14.40 -9.91
N GLY A 113 -7.59 -15.29 -10.79
CA GLY A 113 -7.96 -16.70 -10.77
C GLY A 113 -6.99 -17.48 -9.87
N LEU A 114 -7.53 -18.19 -8.88
CA LEU A 114 -6.79 -19.10 -8.00
C LEU A 114 -7.48 -20.46 -8.01
N ALA A 115 -6.70 -21.54 -8.05
CA ALA A 115 -7.19 -22.86 -7.71
C ALA A 115 -7.33 -22.94 -6.18
N ILE A 116 -8.44 -23.50 -5.71
CA ILE A 116 -8.80 -23.56 -4.28
C ILE A 116 -9.10 -25.00 -3.91
N SER A 117 -8.47 -25.49 -2.85
CA SER A 117 -8.83 -26.75 -2.18
C SER A 117 -9.14 -26.50 -0.70
N ILE A 118 -9.92 -27.38 -0.10
CA ILE A 118 -10.26 -27.33 1.33
C ILE A 118 -9.11 -27.93 2.13
N VAL A 119 -8.77 -27.33 3.28
CA VAL A 119 -7.84 -27.92 4.24
C VAL A 119 -8.52 -29.13 4.88
N GLU A 120 -8.06 -30.34 4.56
CA GLU A 120 -8.50 -31.56 5.24
C GLU A 120 -8.03 -31.51 6.70
N SER A 121 -8.98 -31.66 7.63
CA SER A 121 -8.77 -31.58 9.08
C SER A 121 -8.29 -32.89 9.68
#